data_AF-U2CBM5-F1
#
_entry.id   AF-U2CBM5-F1
#
_cell.length_a   1.000
_cell.length_b   1.000
_cell.length_c   1.000
_cell.angle_alpha   90.00
_cell.angle_beta   90.00
_cell.angle_gamma   90.00
#
_symmetry.space_group_name_H-M   'P 1'
#
loop_
_entity.id
_entity.type
_entity.pdbx_description
1 polymer ?
#
loop_
_entity_poly.entity_id
_entity_poly.type
_entity_poly.pdbx_seq_one_letter_code
_entity_poly.pdbx_strand_id
1 'polypeptide(L)' 'MKKEITENEWELIETIRNFKKVYPPSVELEIYIYSLLDVLMERDGEKDEEK' A
#
# COMPACT_ATOMS: atom_id res chain seq x y z
N MET A 1 -8.16 -12.07 16.82
CA MET A 1 -8.68 -10.71 16.60
C MET A 1 -8.80 -10.49 15.10
N LYS A 2 -9.91 -9.93 14.60
CA LYS A 2 -9.97 -9.50 13.20
C LYS A 2 -9.04 -8.28 13.10
N LYS A 3 -8.01 -8.34 12.26
CA LYS A 3 -7.23 -7.14 11.92
C LYS A 3 -8.15 -6.24 11.08
N GLU A 4 -8.42 -5.05 11.58
CA GLU A 4 -9.11 -4.03 10.80
C GLU A 4 -8.13 -3.43 9.80
N ILE A 5 -8.59 -3.29 8.55
CA ILE A 5 -7.81 -2.68 7.48
C ILE A 5 -7.82 -1.17 7.71
N THR A 6 -6.64 -0.58 7.77
CA THR A 6 -6.43 0.87 7.93
C THR A 6 -6.66 1.60 6.62
N GLU A 7 -6.82 2.93 6.67
CA GLU A 7 -7.09 3.76 5.49
C GLU A 7 -5.99 3.61 4.42
N ASN A 8 -4.71 3.63 4.81
CA ASN A 8 -3.58 3.48 3.89
C ASN A 8 -3.55 2.08 3.23
N GLU A 9 -3.94 1.03 3.96
CA GLU A 9 -4.03 -0.33 3.40
C GLU A 9 -5.19 -0.43 2.40
N TRP A 10 -6.31 0.25 2.68
CA TRP A 10 -7.42 0.38 1.73
C TRP A 10 -7.01 1.14 0.47
N GLU A 11 -6.30 2.25 0.62
CA GLU A 11 -5.79 3.07 -0.47
C GLU A 11 -4.85 2.28 -1.38
N LEU A 12 -3.94 1.48 -0.81
CA LEU A 12 -3.08 0.58 -1.57
C LEU A 12 -3.91 -0.43 -2.40
N ILE A 13 -4.93 -1.04 -1.79
CA ILE A 13 -5.81 -2.02 -2.46
C ILE A 13 -6.54 -1.37 -3.64
N GLU A 14 -7.10 -0.18 -3.45
CA GLU A 14 -7.82 0.54 -4.51
C GLU A 14 -6.88 0.97 -5.64
N THR A 15 -5.70 1.47 -5.29
CA THR A 15 -4.69 1.90 -6.26
C THR A 15 -4.23 0.72 -7.14
N ILE A 16 -3.99 -0.46 -6.56
CA ILE A 16 -3.67 -1.69 -7.31
C ILE A 16 -4.83 -2.11 -8.21
N ARG A 17 -6.08 -2.04 -7.73
CA ARG A 17 -7.26 -2.37 -8.54
C ARG A 17 -7.40 -1.43 -9.74
N ASN A 18 -7.12 -0.15 -9.55
CA ASN A 18 -7.16 0.84 -10.61
C ASN A 18 -6.02 0.62 -11.60
N PHE A 19 -4.80 0.39 -11.14
CA PHE A 19 -3.64 0.09 -11.99
C PHE A 19 -3.91 -1.11 -12.92
N LYS A 20 -4.54 -2.18 -12.41
CA LYS A 20 -4.92 -3.35 -13.24
C LYS A 20 -6.00 -3.07 -14.29
N LYS A 21 -6.80 -2.02 -14.11
CA LYS A 21 -7.89 -1.65 -15.03
C LYS A 21 -7.47 -0.61 -16.07
N VAL A 22 -6.41 0.15 -15.81
CA VAL A 22 -5.96 1.24 -16.68
C VAL A 22 -5.05 0.69 -17.77
N TYR A 23 -5.36 1.02 -19.03
CA TYR A 23 -4.50 0.79 -20.19
C TYR A 23 -4.36 2.07 -21.00
N PRO A 24 -3.14 2.50 -21.37
CA PRO A 24 -1.86 1.84 -21.09
C PRO A 24 -1.48 1.91 -19.61
N PRO A 25 -0.60 1.02 -19.12
CA PRO A 25 -0.11 1.08 -17.75
C PRO A 25 0.50 2.44 -17.42
N SER A 26 0.13 3.01 -16.27
CA SER A 26 0.68 4.29 -15.81
C SER A 26 1.87 4.04 -14.88
N VAL A 27 3.06 4.45 -15.32
CA VAL A 27 4.30 4.39 -14.53
C VAL A 27 4.17 5.20 -13.24
N GLU A 28 3.45 6.31 -13.27
CA GLU A 28 3.20 7.14 -12.08
C GLU A 28 2.38 6.38 -11.02
N LEU A 29 1.34 5.65 -11.45
CA LEU A 29 0.56 4.79 -10.57
C LEU A 29 1.39 3.65 -9.98
N GLU A 30 2.29 3.06 -10.78
CA GLU A 30 3.19 2.01 -10.32
C GLU A 30 4.14 2.53 -9.24
N ILE A 31 4.77 3.69 -9.45
CA ILE A 31 5.62 4.35 -8.46
C ILE A 31 4.82 4.65 -7.18
N TYR A 32 3.59 5.14 -7.32
CA TYR A 32 2.74 5.45 -6.19
C TYR A 32 2.39 4.21 -5.35
N ILE A 33 2.09 3.07 -6.01
CA ILE A 33 1.88 1.78 -5.34
C ILE A 33 3.10 1.39 -4.50
N TYR A 34 4.30 1.50 -5.06
CA TYR A 34 5.53 1.17 -4.33
C TYR A 34 5.74 2.11 -3.14
N SER A 35 5.50 3.41 -3.30
CA SER A 35 5.62 4.36 -2.18
C SER A 35 4.64 4.07 -1.03
N LEU A 36 3.40 3.69 -1.34
CA LEU A 36 2.41 3.30 -0.32
C LEU A 36 2.82 2.01 0.38
N LEU A 37 3.38 1.06 -0.36
CA LEU A 37 3.87 -0.18 0.21
C LEU A 37 5.02 0.07 1.20
N ASP A 38 5.99 0.91 0.83
CA ASP A 38 7.12 1.26 1.69
C ASP A 38 6.64 1.88 3.01
N VAL A 39 5.72 2.86 2.96
CA VAL A 39 5.12 3.48 4.16
C VAL A 39 4.43 2.45 5.07
N LEU A 40 3.71 1.48 4.48
CA LEU A 40 3.04 0.44 5.24
C LEU A 40 4.02 -0.55 5.87
N MET A 41 5.12 -0.86 5.18
CA MET A 41 6.16 -1.76 5.69
C MET A 41 7.02 -1.11 6.77
N GLU A 42 7.38 0.16 6.63
CA GLU A 42 8.11 0.93 7.65
C GLU A 42 7.29 1.03 8.96
N ARG A 43 5.98 1.29 8.86
CA ARG A 43 5.07 1.34 10.01
C ARG A 43 4.99 0.01 10.78
N ASP A 44 5.18 -1.12 10.10
CA ASP A 44 5.19 -2.43 10.74
C ASP A 44 6.57 -2.80 11.30
N GLY A 45 7.66 -2.26 10.74
CA GLY A 45 9.01 -2.42 11.28
C GLY A 45 9.24 -1.73 12.63
N GLU A 46 8.61 -0.57 12.87
CA GLU A 46 8.71 0.13 14.16
C GLU A 46 7.99 -0.60 15.32
N LYS A 47 7.06 -1.51 15.02
CA LYS A 47 6.33 -2.28 16.06
C LYS A 47 7.11 -3.46 16.61
N ASP A 48 8.19 -3.87 15.94
CA ASP A 48 9.00 -5.03 16.32
C ASP A 48 10.27 -4.66 17.11
N GLU A 49 10.62 -3.37 17.23
CA GLU A 49 11.82 -2.90 17.97
C GLU A 49 11.56 -2.58 19.46
N GLU A 50 10.32 -2.61 19.94
CA GLU A 50 10.01 -2.61 21.38
C GLU A 50 9.93 -4.05 21.94
N LYS A 51 11.06 -4.77 22.01
CA LYS A 51 11.20 -5.99 22.83
C LYS A 51 12.57 -6.13 23.48
#